data_AF-A0A067M9G9-F1
#
_entry.id   AF-A0A067M9G9-F1
#
_cell.length_a   1.000
_cell.length_b   1.000
_cell.length_c   1.000
_cell.angle_alpha   90.00
_cell.angle_beta   90.00
_cell.angle_gamma   90.00
#
_symmetry.space_group_name_H-M   'P 1'
#
loop_
_entity.id
_entity.type
_entity.pdbx_description
1 polymer ?
#
loop_
_entity_poly.entity_id
_entity_poly.type
_entity_poly.pdbx_seq_one_letter_code
_entity_poly.pdbx_strand_id
1 'polypeptide(L)'
;MDRAERGDVGVPPGDPYSFKLVDSGGMALNGADRAFWGHGSVRPASSRLIWILPPAYDERVRTLLKWIEEMSWPIAGVGVKKFLKTRERGAFISNADFRPRFHPTEPAFDWITFKQAQLTKDRTLQESIATYDPATTTLVFVFLLSKSGNSAGIWRTQLLVPASLQVKYHFAVDKVKASIGHGRYRLKLEYVSSTKTKNH
;
A
#
# COMPACT_ATOMS: atom_id res chain seq x y z
N MET A 1 -36.46 17.71 -28.39
CA MET A 1 -36.07 17.98 -27.00
C MET A 1 -35.76 16.64 -26.36
N ASP A 2 -34.67 15.99 -26.74
CA ASP A 2 -33.26 16.31 -26.52
C ASP A 2 -32.78 16.03 -25.08
N ARG A 3 -31.78 15.15 -25.01
CA ARG A 3 -30.73 14.99 -24.00
C ARG A 3 -30.95 14.12 -22.75
N ALA A 4 -30.44 12.89 -22.84
CA ALA A 4 -29.23 12.42 -22.12
C ALA A 4 -29.37 10.96 -21.67
N GLU A 5 -29.03 10.05 -22.58
CA GLU A 5 -28.63 8.68 -22.31
C GLU A 5 -27.51 8.68 -21.25
N ARG A 6 -27.77 8.02 -20.11
CA ARG A 6 -26.72 7.64 -19.18
C ARG A 6 -25.95 6.51 -19.86
N GLY A 7 -24.73 6.83 -20.26
CA GLY A 7 -23.78 5.90 -20.84
C GLY A 7 -23.64 4.65 -19.98
N ASP A 8 -24.19 3.58 -20.51
CA ASP A 8 -23.76 2.21 -20.30
C ASP A 8 -22.24 2.15 -20.56
N VAL A 9 -21.44 1.94 -19.52
CA VAL A 9 -19.98 1.76 -19.68
C VAL A 9 -19.72 0.28 -19.89
N GLY A 10 -20.18 -0.20 -21.06
CA GLY A 10 -19.77 -1.47 -21.61
C GLY A 10 -18.26 -1.47 -21.79
N VAL A 11 -17.56 -2.22 -20.94
CA VAL A 11 -16.15 -2.56 -21.16
C VAL A 11 -16.09 -3.40 -22.45
N PRO A 12 -15.31 -3.02 -23.46
CA PRO A 12 -15.19 -3.82 -24.67
C PRO A 12 -14.61 -5.20 -24.34
N PRO A 13 -15.02 -6.28 -25.03
CA PRO A 13 -14.43 -7.59 -24.83
C PRO A 13 -13.01 -7.57 -25.41
N GLY A 14 -11.96 -7.64 -24.57
CA GLY A 14 -10.59 -7.64 -25.11
C GLY A 14 -9.37 -7.57 -24.19
N ASP A 15 -9.48 -7.47 -22.86
CA ASP A 15 -8.31 -7.68 -21.97
C ASP A 15 -8.74 -8.46 -20.72
N PRO A 16 -8.31 -9.73 -20.54
CA PRO A 16 -8.59 -10.49 -19.31
C PRO A 16 -7.95 -9.85 -18.06
N TYR A 17 -7.17 -8.78 -18.21
CA TYR A 17 -6.55 -8.01 -17.13
C TYR A 17 -7.17 -6.60 -16.94
N SER A 18 -8.42 -6.38 -17.34
CA SER A 18 -9.16 -5.11 -17.22
C SER A 18 -9.64 -4.77 -15.81
N PHE A 19 -9.26 -5.57 -14.81
CA PHE A 19 -9.58 -5.31 -13.40
C PHE A 19 -9.09 -3.94 -12.93
N LYS A 20 -9.99 -3.18 -12.28
CA LYS A 20 -9.71 -1.86 -11.72
C LYS A 20 -9.94 -1.89 -10.23
N LEU A 21 -8.89 -1.56 -9.47
CA LEU A 21 -9.02 -1.34 -8.03
C LEU A 21 -9.76 -0.05 -7.74
N VAL A 22 -10.60 -0.07 -6.70
CA VAL A 22 -11.23 1.13 -6.17
C VAL A 22 -10.17 1.96 -5.43
N ASP A 23 -9.90 3.16 -5.95
CA ASP A 23 -8.97 4.13 -5.37
C ASP A 23 -9.81 5.13 -4.55
N SER A 24 -9.45 5.37 -3.29
CA SER A 24 -10.21 6.30 -2.43
C SER A 24 -9.76 7.75 -2.61
N GLY A 25 -8.71 8.01 -3.39
CA GLY A 25 -8.08 9.32 -3.48
C GLY A 25 -7.41 9.73 -2.16
N GLY A 26 -7.00 8.77 -1.33
CA GLY A 26 -6.44 9.00 0.00
C GLY A 26 -7.47 9.14 1.13
N MET A 27 -8.78 9.09 0.84
CA MET A 27 -9.82 9.17 1.87
C MET A 27 -9.73 8.02 2.89
N ALA A 28 -9.26 6.84 2.49
CA ALA A 28 -9.10 5.70 3.39
C ALA A 28 -8.02 5.94 4.47
N LEU A 29 -7.11 6.88 4.22
CA LEU A 29 -6.06 7.32 5.15
C LEU A 29 -6.49 8.49 6.04
N ASN A 30 -7.70 9.05 5.84
CA ASN A 30 -8.19 10.13 6.69
C ASN A 30 -8.27 9.66 8.15
N GLY A 31 -7.74 10.47 9.06
CA GLY A 31 -7.66 10.15 10.49
C GLY A 31 -6.47 9.27 10.87
N ALA A 32 -5.69 8.78 9.90
CA ALA A 32 -4.46 8.03 10.14
C ALA A 32 -3.23 8.93 10.36
N ASP A 33 -3.38 10.27 10.26
CA ASP A 33 -2.32 11.27 10.41
C ASP A 33 -1.39 11.03 11.60
N ARG A 34 -2.00 10.83 12.78
CA ARG A 34 -1.27 10.63 14.03
C ARG A 34 -0.58 9.27 14.09
N ALA A 35 -1.23 8.22 13.59
CA ALA A 35 -0.67 6.88 13.56
C ALA A 35 0.48 6.75 12.56
N PHE A 36 0.32 7.22 11.32
CA PHE A 36 1.31 7.03 10.25
C PHE A 36 2.41 8.08 10.30
N TRP A 37 2.07 9.37 10.42
CA TRP A 37 3.05 10.46 10.28
C TRP A 37 3.44 11.11 11.61
N GLY A 38 2.82 10.70 12.72
CA GLY A 38 3.17 11.22 14.04
C GLY A 38 2.83 12.71 14.22
N HIS A 39 1.91 13.26 13.41
CA HIS A 39 1.49 14.65 13.53
C HIS A 39 1.02 14.95 14.96
N GLY A 40 1.62 15.96 15.60
CA GLY A 40 1.30 16.33 16.98
C GLY A 40 1.76 15.32 18.04
N SER A 41 2.70 14.43 17.73
CA SER A 41 3.17 13.38 18.63
C SER A 41 4.69 13.26 18.63
N VAL A 42 5.28 13.13 19.82
CA VAL A 42 6.70 12.78 20.00
C VAL A 42 6.96 11.28 19.98
N ARG A 43 5.89 10.47 19.81
CA ARG A 43 5.98 9.01 19.91
C ARG A 43 6.72 8.42 18.71
N PRO A 44 7.64 7.47 18.96
CA PRO A 44 8.39 6.84 17.89
C PRO A 44 7.48 6.00 16.98
N ALA A 45 7.88 5.81 15.74
CA ALA A 45 7.13 5.05 14.73
C ALA A 45 6.78 3.63 15.21
N SER A 46 7.71 2.96 15.89
CA SER A 46 7.52 1.62 16.47
C SER A 46 6.40 1.54 17.51
N SER A 47 6.04 2.65 18.14
CA SER A 47 4.93 2.74 19.09
C SER A 47 3.61 3.13 18.42
N ARG A 48 3.64 3.60 17.17
CA ARG A 48 2.46 4.05 16.42
C ARG A 48 2.01 3.01 15.40
N LEU A 49 2.93 2.34 14.72
CA LEU A 49 2.64 1.28 13.75
C LEU A 49 3.03 -0.08 14.33
N ILE A 50 2.01 -0.90 14.63
CA ILE A 50 2.16 -2.16 15.34
C ILE A 50 2.09 -3.33 14.35
N TRP A 51 3.24 -3.95 14.10
CA TRP A 51 3.41 -5.05 13.13
C TRP A 51 3.17 -6.46 13.70
N ILE A 52 3.13 -6.60 15.02
CA ILE A 52 3.15 -7.90 15.71
C ILE A 52 1.75 -8.52 15.91
N LEU A 53 0.68 -7.84 15.51
CA LEU A 53 -0.68 -8.33 15.71
C LEU A 53 -0.96 -9.47 14.72
N PRO A 54 -1.53 -10.61 15.17
CA PRO A 54 -1.91 -11.67 14.26
C PRO A 54 -3.08 -11.21 13.36
N PRO A 55 -3.16 -11.66 12.09
CA PRO A 55 -4.29 -11.35 11.21
C PRO A 55 -5.67 -11.71 11.79
N ALA A 56 -5.73 -12.75 12.61
CA ALA A 56 -6.96 -13.21 13.28
C ALA A 56 -7.39 -12.31 14.44
N TYR A 57 -6.63 -11.26 14.78
CA TYR A 57 -6.94 -10.35 15.88
C TYR A 57 -8.23 -9.54 15.64
N ASP A 58 -8.55 -9.23 14.39
CA ASP A 58 -9.75 -8.48 14.03
C ASP A 58 -10.40 -9.07 12.77
N GLU A 59 -11.71 -9.26 12.81
CA GLU A 59 -12.47 -9.86 11.71
C GLU A 59 -12.39 -9.03 10.42
N ARG A 60 -12.36 -7.69 10.51
CA ARG A 60 -12.29 -6.81 9.33
C ARG A 60 -10.97 -7.01 8.60
N VAL A 61 -9.89 -7.16 9.36
CA VAL A 61 -8.54 -7.41 8.83
C VAL A 61 -8.48 -8.80 8.19
N ARG A 62 -8.97 -9.83 8.90
CA ARG A 62 -9.03 -11.21 8.39
C ARG A 62 -9.79 -11.29 7.06
N THR A 63 -10.98 -10.71 7.00
CA THR A 63 -11.84 -10.73 5.82
C THR A 63 -11.19 -9.99 4.65
N LEU A 64 -10.54 -8.84 4.90
CA LEU A 64 -9.82 -8.11 3.87
C LEU A 64 -8.58 -8.87 3.35
N LEU A 65 -7.81 -9.49 4.24
CA LEU A 65 -6.65 -10.30 3.83
C LEU A 65 -7.07 -11.51 2.99
N LYS A 66 -8.17 -12.17 3.36
CA LYS A 66 -8.75 -13.25 2.56
C LYS A 66 -9.18 -12.76 1.17
N TRP A 67 -9.85 -11.61 1.10
CA TRP A 67 -10.24 -11.01 -0.18
C TRP A 67 -9.01 -10.67 -1.05
N ILE A 68 -7.94 -10.15 -0.44
CA ILE A 68 -6.67 -9.85 -1.14
C ILE A 68 -6.03 -11.12 -1.69
N GLU A 69 -6.09 -12.23 -0.95
CA GLU A 69 -5.59 -13.53 -1.39
C GLU A 69 -6.38 -14.07 -2.59
N GLU A 70 -7.71 -14.04 -2.52
CA GLU A 70 -8.62 -14.43 -3.61
C GLU A 70 -8.41 -13.56 -4.87
N MET A 71 -8.12 -12.27 -4.67
CA MET A 71 -7.88 -11.29 -5.74
C MET A 71 -6.38 -11.07 -6.04
N SER A 72 -5.51 -11.97 -5.60
CA SER A 72 -4.05 -11.78 -5.64
C SER A 72 -3.50 -11.49 -7.03
N TRP A 73 -3.92 -12.28 -8.02
CA TRP A 73 -3.46 -12.15 -9.42
C TRP A 73 -3.84 -10.80 -10.05
N PRO A 74 -5.13 -10.39 -10.05
CA PRO A 74 -5.49 -9.10 -10.63
C PRO A 74 -4.87 -7.92 -9.85
N ILE A 75 -4.77 -7.96 -8.52
CA ILE A 75 -4.09 -6.91 -7.73
C ILE A 75 -2.61 -6.81 -8.12
N ALA A 76 -1.91 -7.94 -8.23
CA ALA A 76 -0.50 -7.96 -8.62
C ALA A 76 -0.30 -7.36 -10.03
N GLY A 77 -1.20 -7.66 -10.97
CA GLY A 77 -1.17 -7.05 -12.30
C GLY A 77 -1.36 -5.53 -12.27
N VAL A 78 -2.26 -5.02 -11.44
CA VAL A 78 -2.44 -3.56 -11.26
C VAL A 78 -1.20 -2.93 -10.61
N GLY A 79 -0.53 -3.63 -9.68
CA GLY A 79 0.71 -3.16 -9.05
C GLY A 79 1.85 -2.94 -10.04
N VAL A 80 2.07 -3.88 -10.97
CA VAL A 80 3.06 -3.72 -12.05
C VAL A 80 2.71 -2.52 -12.93
N LYS A 81 1.44 -2.40 -13.36
CA LYS A 81 0.96 -1.26 -14.16
C LYS A 81 1.17 0.07 -13.41
N LYS A 82 0.93 0.10 -12.09
CA LYS A 82 1.13 1.30 -11.26
C LYS A 82 2.62 1.67 -11.19
N PHE A 83 3.52 0.71 -10.95
CA PHE A 83 4.98 0.93 -10.97
C PHE A 83 5.46 1.51 -12.32
N LEU A 84 5.00 0.93 -13.45
CA LEU A 84 5.36 1.43 -14.77
C LEU A 84 4.84 2.85 -15.01
N LYS A 85 3.62 3.15 -14.56
CA LYS A 85 3.00 4.48 -14.69
C LYS A 85 3.69 5.54 -13.84
N THR A 86 3.99 5.23 -12.57
CA THR A 86 4.60 6.18 -11.62
C THR A 86 6.11 6.29 -11.77
N ARG A 87 6.75 5.26 -12.36
CA ARG A 87 8.20 5.09 -12.41
C ARG A 87 8.86 5.12 -11.02
N GLU A 88 8.13 4.67 -10.00
CA GLU A 88 8.57 4.63 -8.62
C GLU A 88 8.00 3.40 -7.90
N ARG A 89 8.83 2.76 -7.05
CA ARG A 89 8.38 1.70 -6.14
C ARG A 89 7.38 2.27 -5.14
N GLY A 90 6.40 1.45 -4.81
CA GLY A 90 5.37 1.80 -3.84
C GLY A 90 4.61 0.54 -3.43
N ALA A 91 3.50 0.74 -2.77
CA ALA A 91 2.63 -0.34 -2.37
C ALA A 91 1.18 0.11 -2.40
N PHE A 92 0.27 -0.84 -2.53
CA PHE A 92 -1.11 -0.56 -2.15
C PHE A 92 -1.22 -0.46 -0.63
N ILE A 93 -2.08 0.42 -0.16
CA ILE A 93 -2.44 0.54 1.25
C ILE A 93 -3.97 0.57 1.38
N SER A 94 -4.51 -0.21 2.31
CA SER A 94 -5.94 -0.36 2.51
C SER A 94 -6.30 -0.32 3.99
N ASN A 95 -7.35 0.45 4.31
CA ASN A 95 -7.91 0.53 5.66
C ASN A 95 -9.00 -0.53 5.81
N ALA A 96 -8.81 -1.46 6.74
CA ALA A 96 -9.76 -2.55 6.98
C ALA A 96 -11.17 -2.05 7.35
N ASP A 97 -11.27 -0.86 7.95
CA ASP A 97 -12.51 -0.26 8.44
C ASP A 97 -13.17 0.71 7.44
N PHE A 98 -12.52 1.01 6.32
CA PHE A 98 -13.04 1.96 5.34
C PHE A 98 -13.74 1.25 4.18
N ARG A 99 -14.93 1.75 3.81
CA ARG A 99 -15.61 1.37 2.56
C ARG A 99 -16.06 2.62 1.80
N PRO A 100 -15.74 2.75 0.50
CA PRO A 100 -16.20 3.85 -0.33
C PRO A 100 -17.73 3.90 -0.43
N ARG A 101 -18.32 5.10 -0.37
CA ARG A 101 -19.78 5.30 -0.45
C ARG A 101 -20.43 4.65 -1.69
N PHE A 102 -19.76 4.70 -2.84
CA PHE A 102 -20.26 4.16 -4.10
C PHE A 102 -19.88 2.69 -4.35
N HIS A 103 -19.00 2.13 -3.51
CA HIS A 103 -18.56 0.72 -3.56
C HIS A 103 -18.55 0.13 -2.14
N PRO A 104 -19.71 0.03 -1.46
CA PRO A 104 -19.76 -0.29 -0.03
C PRO A 104 -19.28 -1.72 0.29
N THR A 105 -19.29 -2.61 -0.70
CA THR A 105 -18.86 -4.01 -0.57
C THR A 105 -17.40 -4.24 -0.95
N GLU A 106 -16.73 -3.26 -1.55
CA GLU A 106 -15.36 -3.39 -2.03
C GLU A 106 -14.38 -2.61 -1.14
N PRO A 107 -13.20 -3.18 -0.84
CA PRO A 107 -12.14 -2.43 -0.19
C PRO A 107 -11.52 -1.40 -1.13
N ALA A 108 -11.06 -0.29 -0.57
CA ALA A 108 -10.28 0.69 -1.31
C ALA A 108 -8.77 0.45 -1.16
N PHE A 109 -8.02 0.71 -2.22
CA PHE A 109 -6.55 0.61 -2.25
C PHE A 109 -5.95 1.89 -2.80
N ASP A 110 -5.38 2.69 -1.91
CA ASP A 110 -4.56 3.83 -2.31
C ASP A 110 -3.13 3.37 -2.59
N TRP A 111 -2.35 4.17 -3.32
CA TRP A 111 -0.93 3.87 -3.57
C TRP A 111 -0.03 4.72 -2.70
N ILE A 112 0.71 4.09 -1.79
CA ILE A 112 1.72 4.75 -0.98
C ILE A 112 3.09 4.68 -1.67
N THR A 113 3.67 5.86 -1.91
CA THR A 113 5.01 6.01 -2.49
C THR A 113 6.10 5.82 -1.44
N PHE A 114 7.34 5.59 -1.89
CA PHE A 114 8.47 5.54 -0.97
C PHE A 114 8.66 6.86 -0.21
N LYS A 115 8.47 8.01 -0.90
CA LYS A 115 8.55 9.33 -0.25
C LYS A 115 7.53 9.45 0.90
N GLN A 116 6.30 8.99 0.71
CA GLN A 116 5.29 8.98 1.77
C GLN A 116 5.65 8.01 2.90
N ALA A 117 6.18 6.83 2.57
CA ALA A 117 6.65 5.87 3.57
C ALA A 117 7.82 6.41 4.40
N GLN A 118 8.74 7.18 3.82
CA GLN A 118 9.80 7.83 4.59
C GLN A 118 9.28 8.80 5.65
N LEU A 119 8.15 9.46 5.38
CA LEU A 119 7.55 10.39 6.33
C LEU A 119 6.96 9.68 7.56
N THR A 120 6.68 8.38 7.47
CA THR A 120 6.20 7.63 8.64
C THR A 120 7.30 7.34 9.66
N LYS A 121 8.55 7.39 9.20
CA LYS A 121 9.78 6.98 9.91
C LYS A 121 9.79 5.53 10.36
N ASP A 122 8.83 4.73 9.89
CA ASP A 122 8.76 3.30 10.18
C ASP A 122 9.74 2.55 9.28
N ARG A 123 10.66 1.81 9.92
CA ARG A 123 11.72 1.08 9.24
C ARG A 123 11.15 -0.02 8.35
N THR A 124 10.22 -0.81 8.89
CA THR A 124 9.65 -1.98 8.21
C THR A 124 8.92 -1.58 6.92
N LEU A 125 8.12 -0.51 6.97
CA LEU A 125 7.39 0.03 5.82
C LEU A 125 8.37 0.51 4.74
N GLN A 126 9.37 1.30 5.13
CA GLN A 126 10.37 1.84 4.21
C GLN A 126 11.21 0.74 3.57
N GLU A 127 11.75 -0.19 4.36
CA GLU A 127 12.57 -1.30 3.86
C GLU A 127 11.78 -2.20 2.92
N SER A 128 10.50 -2.47 3.24
CA SER A 128 9.63 -3.26 2.38
C SER A 128 9.51 -2.63 0.99
N ILE A 129 9.20 -1.33 0.91
CA ILE A 129 9.06 -0.62 -0.37
C ILE A 129 10.41 -0.42 -1.07
N ALA A 130 11.48 -0.20 -0.31
CA ALA A 130 12.80 0.06 -0.87
C ALA A 130 13.41 -1.17 -1.57
N THR A 131 13.11 -2.38 -1.10
CA THR A 131 13.90 -3.57 -1.46
C THR A 131 13.20 -4.57 -2.36
N TYR A 132 11.86 -4.56 -2.46
CA TYR A 132 11.16 -5.52 -3.31
C TYR A 132 11.43 -5.31 -4.82
N ASP A 133 11.32 -6.40 -5.60
CA ASP A 133 11.38 -6.35 -7.05
C ASP A 133 9.98 -6.18 -7.66
N PRO A 134 9.66 -5.03 -8.29
CA PRO A 134 8.37 -4.82 -8.94
C PRO A 134 8.14 -5.70 -10.17
N ALA A 135 9.16 -6.40 -10.67
CA ALA A 135 8.99 -7.41 -11.72
C ALA A 135 8.28 -8.67 -11.21
N THR A 136 8.47 -9.03 -9.95
CA THR A 136 8.02 -10.31 -9.39
C THR A 136 6.99 -10.15 -8.27
N THR A 137 6.94 -8.97 -7.64
CA THR A 137 6.17 -8.76 -6.41
C THR A 137 5.39 -7.45 -6.46
N THR A 138 4.13 -7.50 -6.02
CA THR A 138 3.35 -6.31 -5.63
C THR A 138 3.12 -6.34 -4.12
N LEU A 139 3.37 -5.21 -3.46
CA LEU A 139 3.15 -5.07 -2.02
C LEU A 139 1.77 -4.51 -1.73
N VAL A 140 1.11 -5.08 -0.72
CA VAL A 140 -0.13 -4.57 -0.14
C VAL A 140 0.03 -4.45 1.37
N PHE A 141 -0.26 -3.28 1.90
CA PHE A 141 -0.38 -3.05 3.33
C PHE A 141 -1.84 -2.93 3.72
N VAL A 142 -2.26 -3.71 4.71
CA VAL A 142 -3.55 -3.55 5.36
C VAL A 142 -3.30 -2.89 6.70
N PHE A 143 -4.13 -1.93 7.09
CA PHE A 143 -4.06 -1.35 8.42
C PHE A 143 -5.44 -1.20 9.05
N LEU A 144 -5.44 -1.10 10.37
CA LEU A 144 -6.61 -0.82 11.17
C LEU A 144 -6.24 0.16 12.28
N LEU A 145 -6.94 1.30 12.32
CA LEU A 145 -6.73 2.31 13.35
C LEU A 145 -7.26 1.84 14.70
N SER A 146 -6.55 2.17 15.78
CA SER A 146 -7.12 2.15 17.12
C SER A 146 -8.27 3.16 17.23
N LYS A 147 -9.18 2.97 18.19
CA LYS A 147 -10.30 3.90 18.43
C LYS A 147 -9.87 5.36 18.60
N SER A 148 -8.67 5.59 19.13
CA SER A 148 -8.11 6.94 19.32
C SER A 148 -7.46 7.53 18.06
N GLY A 149 -7.17 6.72 17.03
CA GLY A 149 -6.40 7.13 15.85
C GLY A 149 -4.90 7.37 16.10
N ASN A 150 -4.40 7.15 17.31
CA ASN A 150 -3.00 7.42 17.68
C ASN A 150 -2.03 6.28 17.30
N SER A 151 -2.57 5.12 16.99
CA SER A 151 -1.82 3.94 16.55
C SER A 151 -2.65 3.12 15.57
N ALA A 152 -1.95 2.32 14.76
CA ALA A 152 -2.55 1.38 13.83
C ALA A 152 -1.89 0.00 13.97
N GLY A 153 -2.70 -1.05 13.90
CA GLY A 153 -2.19 -2.36 13.51
C GLY A 153 -1.92 -2.33 12.00
N ILE A 154 -0.82 -2.94 11.56
CA ILE A 154 -0.44 -2.98 10.14
C ILE A 154 0.08 -4.37 9.76
N TRP A 155 -0.34 -4.84 8.59
CA TRP A 155 -0.01 -6.14 8.02
C TRP A 155 0.54 -5.95 6.62
N ARG A 156 1.50 -6.80 6.23
CA ARG A 156 2.12 -6.80 4.90
C ARG A 156 1.77 -8.09 4.17
N THR A 157 1.25 -7.95 2.97
CA THR A 157 1.05 -9.05 2.02
C THR A 157 1.92 -8.81 0.79
N GLN A 158 2.59 -9.87 0.33
CA GLN A 158 3.35 -9.87 -0.92
C GLN A 158 2.60 -10.73 -1.93
N LEU A 159 2.22 -10.12 -3.06
CA LEU A 159 1.52 -10.80 -4.12
C LEU A 159 2.49 -11.07 -5.27
N LEU A 160 2.59 -12.34 -5.65
CA LEU A 160 3.42 -12.74 -6.79
C LEU A 160 2.78 -12.25 -8.08
N VAL A 161 3.58 -11.60 -8.92
CA VAL A 161 3.17 -11.21 -10.26
C VAL A 161 3.04 -12.48 -11.11
N PRO A 162 1.89 -12.75 -11.75
CA PRO A 162 1.74 -13.92 -12.62
C PRO A 162 2.81 -13.96 -13.72
N ALA A 163 3.38 -15.14 -13.99
CA ALA A 163 4.47 -15.31 -14.95
C ALA A 163 4.17 -14.72 -16.34
N SER A 164 2.91 -14.82 -16.79
CA SER A 164 2.44 -14.20 -18.04
C SER A 164 2.64 -12.68 -18.05
N LEU A 165 2.40 -12.01 -16.92
CA LEU A 165 2.60 -10.57 -16.78
C LEU A 165 4.08 -10.21 -16.62
N GLN A 166 4.87 -11.06 -15.96
CA GLN A 166 6.33 -10.90 -15.89
C GLN A 166 6.92 -10.89 -17.31
N VAL A 167 6.60 -11.91 -18.12
CA VAL A 167 7.04 -11.99 -19.53
C VAL A 167 6.54 -10.80 -20.33
N LYS A 168 5.26 -10.42 -20.18
CA LYS A 168 4.66 -9.29 -20.91
C LYS A 168 5.35 -7.95 -20.62
N TYR A 169 5.73 -7.69 -19.38
CA TYR A 169 6.23 -6.37 -18.96
C TYR A 169 7.75 -6.30 -18.68
N HIS A 170 8.50 -7.41 -18.79
CA HIS A 170 9.91 -7.47 -18.36
C HIS A 170 10.76 -6.31 -18.91
N PHE A 171 10.79 -6.09 -20.23
CA PHE A 171 11.56 -5.01 -20.84
C PHE A 171 11.19 -3.62 -20.30
N ALA A 172 9.89 -3.36 -20.11
CA ALA A 172 9.42 -2.07 -19.60
C ALA A 172 9.81 -1.87 -18.13
N VAL A 173 9.69 -2.93 -17.32
CA VAL A 173 10.06 -2.91 -15.90
C VAL A 173 11.57 -2.70 -15.75
N ASP A 174 12.39 -3.44 -16.50
CA ASP A 174 13.85 -3.31 -16.44
C ASP A 174 14.33 -1.93 -16.88
N LYS A 175 13.72 -1.37 -17.94
CA LYS A 175 14.00 0.01 -18.37
C LYS A 175 13.68 1.03 -17.27
N VAL A 176 12.59 0.86 -16.53
CA VAL A 176 12.25 1.74 -15.40
C VAL A 176 13.22 1.52 -14.24
N LYS A 177 13.53 0.26 -13.88
CA LYS A 177 14.50 -0.09 -12.83
C LYS A 177 15.86 0.57 -13.07
N ALA A 178 16.38 0.47 -14.30
CA ALA A 178 17.64 1.10 -14.69
C ALA A 178 17.61 2.65 -14.58
N SER A 179 16.43 3.27 -14.75
CA SER A 179 16.28 4.72 -14.59
C SER A 179 16.14 5.19 -13.14
N ILE A 180 15.89 4.28 -12.20
CA ILE A 180 15.77 4.63 -10.79
C ILE A 180 17.16 4.57 -10.15
N GLY A 181 17.76 5.74 -9.91
CA GLY A 181 19.09 5.83 -9.31
C GLY A 181 19.17 5.16 -7.92
N HIS A 182 20.31 4.53 -7.64
CA HIS A 182 20.57 3.79 -6.39
C HIS A 182 20.34 4.60 -5.10
N GLY A 183 20.47 5.93 -5.15
CA GLY A 183 20.22 6.83 -4.01
C GLY A 183 18.75 7.14 -3.72
N ARG A 184 17.81 6.77 -4.60
CA ARG A 184 16.39 7.16 -4.48
C ARG A 184 15.67 6.50 -3.29
N TYR A 185 16.17 5.37 -2.82
CA TYR A 185 15.55 4.57 -1.75
C TYR A 185 16.36 4.56 -0.44
N ARG A 186 16.83 5.72 0.01
CA ARG A 186 17.53 5.85 1.31
C ARG A 186 16.53 5.88 2.46
N LEU A 187 16.71 5.07 3.50
CA LEU A 187 15.84 5.07 4.67
C LEU A 187 15.99 6.38 5.48
N LYS A 188 14.88 6.85 6.05
CA LYS A 188 14.82 7.93 7.05
C LYS A 188 14.29 7.35 8.36
N LEU A 189 15.20 7.17 9.31
CA LEU A 189 14.90 6.60 10.62
C LEU A 189 14.86 7.70 11.68
N GLU A 190 14.15 7.45 12.77
CA GLU A 190 14.21 8.30 13.96
C GLU A 190 15.59 8.23 14.60
N TYR A 191 16.10 9.38 15.03
CA TYR A 191 17.35 9.45 15.79
C TYR A 191 17.06 8.98 17.21
N VAL A 192 17.49 7.77 17.57
CA VAL A 192 17.42 7.31 18.95
C VAL A 192 18.66 7.84 19.65
N SER A 193 18.48 8.87 20.48
CA SER A 193 19.52 9.31 21.42
C SER A 193 19.83 8.16 22.36
N SER A 194 21.00 7.53 22.19
CA SER A 194 21.54 6.59 23.16
C SER A 194 21.97 7.40 24.40
N THR A 195 21.02 7.63 25.31
CA THR A 195 21.39 7.95 26.69
C THR A 195 21.91 6.66 27.31
N LYS A 196 23.23 6.44 27.18
CA LYS A 196 23.94 5.53 28.07
C LYS A 196 23.83 6.11 29.48
N THR A 197 22.90 5.60 30.27
CA THR A 197 22.90 5.77 31.72
C THR A 197 24.19 5.14 32.23
N LYS A 198 25.20 5.98 32.52
CA LYS A 198 26.34 5.56 33.34
C LYS A 198 25.81 5.41 34.76
N ASN A 199 25.64 4.16 35.19
CA ASN A 199 25.53 3.87 36.61
C ASN A 199 26.91 4.17 37.23
N HIS A 200 26.94 5.12 38.17
CA HIS A 200 28.00 5.27 39.15
C HIS A 200 27.47 4.76 40.48
#